data_AF-A0A139MHP5-F1
#
_entry.id   AF-A0A139MHP5-F1
#
_cell.length_a   1.000
_cell.length_b   1.000
_cell.length_c   1.000
_cell.angle_alpha   90.00
_cell.angle_beta   90.00
_cell.angle_gamma   90.00
#
_symmetry.space_group_name_H-M   'P 1'
#
loop_
_entity.id
_entity.type
_entity.pdbx_description
1 polymer ?
#
loop_
_entity_poly.entity_id
_entity_poly.type
_entity_poly.pdbx_seq_one_letter_code
_entity_poly.pdbx_strand_id
1 'polypeptide(L)'
;MVRDKNADKRVEFNQKISDKEKEKDELYLEEQRVKSRVENFKEVMMLTFRQLREIDEDINRRSQIKGAYDETAQKQTYISNMIVQQQEGLQREYKKASIKLEDEREKLQKERDNLAWD
;
A
#
# COMPACT_ATOMS: atom_id res chain seq x y z
N MET A 1 16.73 -34.20 -36.26
CA MET A 1 16.00 -33.11 -35.59
C MET A 1 17.02 -32.32 -34.79
N VAL A 2 17.34 -31.11 -35.21
CA VAL A 2 18.25 -30.22 -34.47
C VAL A 2 17.49 -29.83 -33.19
N ARG A 3 18.06 -30.16 -32.02
CA ARG A 3 17.55 -29.66 -30.75
C ARG A 3 17.78 -28.15 -30.75
N ASP A 4 16.69 -27.40 -30.76
CA ASP A 4 16.69 -25.95 -30.57
C ASP A 4 17.47 -25.62 -29.29
N LYS A 5 18.68 -25.05 -29.46
CA LYS A 5 19.59 -24.75 -28.36
C LYS A 5 19.08 -23.62 -27.47
N ASN A 6 18.10 -22.87 -27.95
CA ASN A 6 17.49 -21.75 -27.25
C ASN A 6 16.15 -22.14 -26.59
N ALA A 7 15.64 -23.35 -26.82
CA ALA A 7 14.43 -23.86 -26.19
C ALA A 7 14.52 -23.81 -24.65
N ASP A 8 15.60 -24.35 -24.09
CA ASP A 8 15.81 -24.38 -22.63
C ASP A 8 15.90 -22.96 -22.05
N LYS A 9 16.58 -22.04 -22.75
CA LYS A 9 16.66 -20.63 -22.35
C LYS A 9 15.31 -19.93 -22.40
N ARG A 10 14.50 -20.20 -23.42
CA ARG A 10 13.12 -19.67 -23.52
C ARG A 10 12.24 -20.17 -22.37
N VAL A 11 12.38 -21.43 -21.99
CA VAL A 11 11.68 -22.02 -20.83
C VAL A 11 12.12 -21.32 -19.54
N GLU A 12 13.43 -21.11 -19.34
CA GLU A 12 13.94 -20.36 -18.18
C GLU A 12 13.39 -18.93 -18.13
N PHE A 13 13.36 -18.21 -19.25
CA PHE A 13 12.79 -16.87 -19.29
C PHE A 13 11.29 -16.86 -18.99
N ASN A 14 10.53 -17.80 -19.55
CA ASN A 14 9.10 -17.94 -19.25
C ASN A 14 8.87 -18.19 -17.74
N GLN A 15 9.71 -19.00 -17.11
CA GLN A 15 9.64 -19.23 -15.67
C GLN A 15 9.89 -17.93 -14.89
N LYS A 16 10.97 -17.19 -15.23
CA LYS A 16 11.28 -15.90 -14.59
C LYS A 16 10.19 -14.86 -14.78
N ILE A 17 9.57 -14.80 -15.97
CA ILE A 17 8.45 -13.90 -16.26
C ILE A 17 7.24 -14.28 -15.38
N SER A 18 6.90 -15.57 -15.31
CA SER A 18 5.81 -16.05 -14.45
C SER A 18 6.06 -15.75 -12.98
N ASP A 19 7.30 -15.90 -12.51
CA ASP A 19 7.65 -15.59 -11.12
C ASP A 19 7.51 -14.09 -10.84
N LYS A 20 7.85 -13.21 -11.79
CA LYS A 20 7.64 -11.75 -11.67
C LYS A 20 6.17 -11.36 -11.69
N GLU A 21 5.34 -12.04 -12.48
CA GLU A 21 3.89 -11.84 -12.48
C GLU A 21 3.27 -12.24 -11.15
N LYS A 22 3.69 -13.36 -10.56
CA LYS A 22 3.27 -13.76 -9.20
C LYS A 22 3.70 -12.76 -8.15
N GLU A 23 4.94 -12.29 -8.20
CA GLU A 23 5.46 -11.28 -7.26
C GLU A 23 4.63 -9.98 -7.32
N LYS A 24 4.20 -9.59 -8.54
CA LYS A 24 3.32 -8.43 -8.74
C LYS A 24 1.91 -8.66 -8.17
N ASP A 25 1.34 -9.84 -8.37
CA ASP A 25 0.03 -10.19 -7.83
C ASP A 25 0.05 -10.22 -6.29
N GLU A 26 1.10 -10.78 -5.71
CA GLU A 26 1.34 -10.78 -4.26
C GLU A 26 1.47 -9.36 -3.72
N LEU A 27 2.23 -8.50 -4.40
CA LEU A 27 2.38 -7.09 -4.04
C LEU A 27 1.02 -6.35 -4.05
N TYR A 28 0.18 -6.62 -5.06
CA TYR A 28 -1.16 -6.03 -5.14
C TYR A 28 -2.06 -6.50 -3.99
N LEU A 29 -2.04 -7.79 -3.67
CA LEU A 29 -2.81 -8.32 -2.54
C LEU A 29 -2.32 -7.75 -1.20
N GLU A 30 -1.02 -7.56 -1.05
CA GLU A 30 -0.44 -6.91 0.12
C GLU A 30 -0.87 -5.44 0.22
N GLU A 31 -0.81 -4.68 -0.88
CA GLU A 31 -1.28 -3.29 -0.95
C GLU A 31 -2.73 -3.18 -0.50
N GLN A 32 -3.62 -4.04 -1.01
CA GLN A 32 -5.03 -4.04 -0.60
C GLN A 32 -5.20 -4.34 0.89
N ARG A 33 -4.48 -5.33 1.43
CA ARG A 33 -4.53 -5.69 2.86
C ARG A 33 -4.07 -4.53 3.74
N VAL A 34 -2.95 -3.89 3.38
CA VAL A 34 -2.42 -2.74 4.13
C VAL A 34 -3.38 -1.57 4.07
N LYS A 35 -3.93 -1.26 2.90
CA LYS A 35 -4.93 -0.20 2.72
C LYS A 35 -6.16 -0.43 3.61
N SER A 36 -6.69 -1.64 3.63
CA SER A 36 -7.82 -2.00 4.50
C SER A 36 -7.49 -1.85 5.99
N ARG A 37 -6.27 -2.22 6.41
CA ARG A 37 -5.83 -2.05 7.81
C ARG A 37 -5.73 -0.58 8.21
N VAL A 38 -5.20 0.27 7.33
CA VAL A 38 -5.10 1.71 7.61
C VAL A 38 -6.48 2.36 7.67
N GLU A 39 -7.41 1.96 6.79
CA GLU A 39 -8.79 2.49 6.84
C GLU A 39 -9.51 2.04 8.13
N ASN A 40 -9.39 0.77 8.52
CA ASN A 40 -9.94 0.28 9.78
C ASN A 40 -9.35 1.05 10.98
N PHE A 41 -8.03 1.24 11.00
CA PHE A 41 -7.38 2.04 12.05
C PHE A 41 -7.94 3.46 12.12
N LYS A 42 -8.13 4.11 10.96
CA LYS A 42 -8.72 5.44 10.86
C LYS A 42 -10.14 5.46 11.42
N GLU A 43 -10.99 4.49 11.08
CA GLU A 43 -12.35 4.37 11.59
C GLU A 43 -12.37 4.24 13.13
N VAL A 44 -11.56 3.33 13.68
CA VAL A 44 -11.43 3.13 15.13
C VAL A 44 -10.95 4.40 15.83
N MET A 45 -9.95 5.09 15.26
CA MET A 45 -9.46 6.35 15.81
C MET A 45 -10.54 7.44 15.78
N MET A 46 -11.29 7.57 14.69
CA MET A 46 -12.36 8.58 14.60
C MET A 46 -13.51 8.31 15.58
N LEU A 47 -13.87 7.05 15.78
CA LEU A 47 -14.83 6.65 16.82
C LEU A 47 -14.33 7.03 18.22
N THR A 48 -13.04 6.78 18.49
CA THR A 48 -12.42 7.11 19.78
C THR A 48 -12.40 8.61 20.02
N PHE A 49 -12.04 9.42 19.02
CA PHE A 49 -12.07 10.88 19.14
C PHE A 49 -13.48 11.43 19.36
N ARG A 50 -14.50 10.82 18.75
CA ARG A 50 -15.88 11.17 19.02
C ARG A 50 -16.26 10.92 20.48
N GLN A 51 -15.91 9.76 21.02
CA GLN A 51 -16.14 9.43 22.43
C GLN A 51 -15.41 10.40 23.37
N LEU A 52 -14.15 10.75 23.06
CA LEU A 52 -13.40 11.73 23.84
C LEU A 52 -14.06 13.11 23.84
N ARG A 53 -14.56 13.57 22.68
CA ARG A 53 -15.28 14.84 22.60
C ARG A 53 -16.56 14.83 23.43
N GLU A 54 -17.32 13.74 23.43
CA GLU A 54 -18.52 13.59 24.25
C GLU A 54 -18.19 13.66 25.76
N ILE A 55 -17.05 13.09 26.18
CA ILE A 55 -16.55 13.18 27.57
C ILE A 55 -16.12 14.62 27.91
N ASP A 56 -15.35 15.27 27.03
CA ASP A 56 -14.88 16.64 27.22
C ASP A 56 -16.07 17.62 27.32
N GLU A 57 -17.11 17.43 26.50
CA GLU A 57 -18.34 18.22 26.56
C GLU A 57 -19.09 18.04 27.89
N ASP A 58 -19.20 16.82 28.42
CA ASP A 58 -19.83 16.56 29.71
C ASP A 58 -19.03 17.18 30.87
N ILE A 59 -17.70 17.07 30.85
CA ILE A 59 -16.81 17.70 31.85
C ILE A 59 -16.95 19.22 31.82
N ASN A 60 -16.89 19.83 30.63
CA ASN A 60 -17.03 21.27 30.46
C ASN A 60 -18.39 21.78 30.94
N ARG A 61 -19.46 21.02 30.65
CA ARG A 61 -20.81 21.34 31.12
C ARG A 61 -20.92 21.32 32.64
N ARG A 62 -20.31 20.34 33.31
CA ARG A 62 -20.32 20.20 34.78
C ARG A 62 -19.45 21.24 35.49
N SER A 63 -18.30 21.58 34.90
CA SER A 63 -17.31 22.46 35.52
C SER A 63 -17.56 23.96 35.28
N GLN A 64 -18.51 24.32 34.40
CA GLN A 64 -18.75 25.71 33.96
C GLN A 64 -17.51 26.41 33.38
N ILE A 65 -16.46 25.67 33.04
CA ILE A 65 -15.25 26.20 32.43
C ILE A 65 -15.55 26.48 30.96
N LYS A 66 -15.83 27.76 30.64
CA LYS A 66 -15.90 28.24 29.25
C LYS A 66 -14.50 28.63 28.78
N GLY A 67 -14.02 27.98 27.72
CA GLY A 67 -12.81 28.40 27.01
C GLY A 67 -11.55 27.55 27.25
N ALA A 68 -11.68 26.31 27.70
CA ALA A 68 -10.55 25.39 27.75
C ALA A 68 -10.08 25.06 26.32
N TYR A 69 -8.76 25.03 26.13
CA TYR A 69 -8.08 24.57 24.93
C TYR A 69 -8.58 23.18 24.53
N ASP A 70 -9.13 23.04 23.32
CA ASP A 70 -9.66 21.77 22.80
C ASP A 70 -8.51 20.88 22.26
N GLU A 71 -7.77 20.31 23.22
CA GLU A 71 -6.65 19.40 22.95
C GLU A 71 -7.11 18.19 22.12
N THR A 72 -8.32 17.70 22.36
CA THR A 72 -8.91 16.55 21.66
C THR A 72 -9.12 16.85 20.18
N ALA A 73 -9.66 18.01 19.81
CA ALA A 73 -9.80 18.40 18.41
C ALA A 73 -8.45 18.60 17.71
N GLN A 74 -7.44 19.14 18.42
CA GLN A 74 -6.09 19.27 17.84
C GLN A 74 -5.44 17.91 17.60
N LYS A 75 -5.53 16.99 18.57
CA LYS A 75 -5.06 15.61 18.40
C LYS A 75 -5.80 14.89 17.28
N GLN A 76 -7.12 15.07 17.16
CA GLN A 76 -7.90 14.51 16.06
C GLN A 76 -7.38 14.99 14.71
N THR A 77 -7.16 16.31 14.57
CA THR A 77 -6.66 16.91 13.32
C THR A 77 -5.27 16.39 12.98
N TYR A 78 -4.37 16.36 13.97
CA TYR A 78 -3.00 15.85 13.79
C TYR A 78 -2.99 14.39 13.34
N ILE A 79 -3.72 13.52 14.04
CA ILE A 79 -3.79 12.10 13.69
C ILE A 79 -4.42 11.90 12.31
N SER A 80 -5.47 12.66 11.97
CA SER A 80 -6.10 12.59 10.65
C SER A 80 -5.11 12.94 9.54
N ASN A 81 -4.34 14.02 9.71
CA ASN A 81 -3.31 14.43 8.76
C ASN A 81 -2.18 13.39 8.67
N MET A 82 -1.75 12.84 9.80
CA MET A 82 -0.74 11.78 9.83
C MET A 82 -1.21 10.54 9.07
N ILE A 83 -2.46 10.10 9.25
CA ILE A 83 -3.03 8.95 8.54
C ILE A 83 -3.04 9.20 7.03
N VAL A 84 -3.46 10.39 6.58
CA VAL A 84 -3.46 10.76 5.16
C VAL A 84 -2.04 10.71 4.59
N GLN A 85 -1.06 11.30 5.28
CA GLN A 85 0.34 11.26 4.85
C GLN A 85 0.89 9.83 4.76
N GLN A 86 0.52 8.96 5.70
CA GLN A 86 0.91 7.54 5.67
C GLN A 86 0.25 6.80 4.51
N GLN A 87 -1.03 7.04 4.22
CA GLN A 87 -1.71 6.46 3.06
C GLN A 87 -1.05 6.88 1.73
N GLU A 88 -0.73 8.17 1.57
CA GLU A 88 -0.03 8.68 0.39
C GLU A 88 1.40 8.15 0.28
N GLY A 89 2.10 7.98 1.41
CA GLY A 89 3.43 7.37 1.48
C GLY A 89 3.40 5.92 1.00
N LEU A 90 2.50 5.12 1.56
CA LEU A 90 2.32 3.71 1.18
C LEU A 90 1.96 3.57 -0.30
N GLN A 91 1.02 4.37 -0.81
CA GLN A 91 0.63 4.33 -2.22
C GLN A 91 1.82 4.63 -3.15
N ARG A 92 2.70 5.56 -2.77
CA ARG A 92 3.90 5.88 -3.55
C ARG A 92 4.89 4.72 -3.57
N GLU A 93 5.13 4.08 -2.42
CA GLU A 93 6.06 2.95 -2.34
C GLU A 93 5.53 1.72 -3.12
N TYR A 94 4.24 1.38 -2.97
CA TYR A 94 3.63 0.28 -3.75
C TYR A 94 3.66 0.56 -5.26
N LYS A 95 3.34 1.80 -5.67
CA LYS A 95 3.45 2.20 -7.08
C LYS A 95 4.87 2.05 -7.61
N LYS A 96 5.87 2.48 -6.84
CA LYS A 96 7.29 2.36 -7.23
C LYS A 96 7.72 0.90 -7.34
N ALA A 97 7.33 0.06 -6.39
CA ALA A 97 7.60 -1.37 -6.43
C ALA A 97 6.92 -2.04 -7.64
N SER A 98 5.66 -1.72 -7.90
CA SER A 98 4.93 -2.26 -9.06
C SER A 98 5.55 -1.85 -10.40
N ILE A 99 6.01 -0.60 -10.54
CA ILE A 99 6.71 -0.15 -11.76
C ILE A 99 8.00 -0.94 -11.94
N LYS A 100 8.78 -1.11 -10.86
CA LYS A 100 10.04 -1.86 -10.91
C LYS A 100 9.83 -3.32 -11.36
N LEU A 101 8.79 -3.98 -10.84
CA LEU A 101 8.45 -5.35 -11.24
C LEU A 101 8.02 -5.42 -12.71
N GLU A 102 7.25 -4.45 -13.19
CA GLU A 102 6.87 -4.40 -14.61
C GLU A 102 8.09 -4.16 -15.50
N ASP A 103 8.99 -3.24 -15.14
CA ASP A 103 10.22 -2.98 -15.88
C ASP A 103 11.12 -4.22 -15.96
N GLU A 104 11.22 -4.99 -14.87
CA GLU A 104 11.97 -6.25 -14.82
C GLU A 104 11.31 -7.33 -15.70
N ARG A 105 9.99 -7.46 -15.64
CA ARG A 105 9.21 -8.37 -16.49
C ARG A 105 9.37 -8.02 -17.96
N GLU A 106 9.26 -6.75 -18.34
CA GLU A 106 9.43 -6.28 -19.72
C GLU A 106 10.85 -6.55 -20.25
N LYS A 107 11.87 -6.40 -19.41
CA LYS A 107 13.26 -6.74 -19.79
C LYS A 107 13.39 -8.23 -20.09
N LEU A 108 12.86 -9.09 -19.21
CA LEU A 108 12.87 -10.54 -19.41
C LEU A 108 12.11 -10.94 -20.68
N GLN A 109 10.98 -10.28 -20.96
CA GLN A 109 10.19 -10.48 -22.17
C GLN A 109 11.01 -10.13 -23.43
N LYS A 110 11.68 -8.96 -23.44
CA LYS A 110 12.56 -8.54 -24.54
C LYS A 110 13.73 -9.50 -24.74
N GLU A 111 14.38 -9.93 -23.66
CA GLU A 111 15.48 -10.89 -23.71
C GLU A 111 15.04 -12.25 -24.27
N ARG A 112 13.86 -12.73 -23.88
CA ARG A 112 13.25 -13.94 -24.44
C ARG A 112 12.97 -13.79 -25.93
N ASP A 113 12.38 -12.67 -26.33
CA ASP A 113 11.94 -12.43 -27.71
C ASP A 113 13.14 -12.24 -28.68
N ASN A 114 14.30 -11.87 -28.15
CA ASN A 114 15.56 -11.82 -28.90
C ASN A 114 16.21 -13.20 -29.12
N LEU A 115 15.69 -14.29 -28.54
CA LEU A 115 16.21 -15.64 -28.77
C LEU A 115 15.73 -16.21 -30.11
N ALA A 116 16.68 -16.53 -31.00
CA ALA A 116 16.41 -17.13 -32.30
C ALA A 116 15.71 -18.51 -32.19
N TRP A 117 14.88 -18.85 -33.18
CA TRP A 117 14.07 -20.07 -33.24
C TRP A 117 14.79 -21.23 -33.97
N ASP A 118 16.11 -21.22 -33.96
CA ASP A 118 16.98 -22.06 -34.79
C ASP A 118 17.57 -23.28 -34.04
#